data_AF-A0AAD7EFN2-F1
#
_entry.id   AF-A0AAD7EFN2-F1
#
_cell.length_a   1.000
_cell.length_b   1.000
_cell.length_c   1.000
_cell.angle_alpha   90.00
_cell.angle_beta   90.00
_cell.angle_gamma   90.00
#
_symmetry.space_group_name_H-M   'P 1'
#
loop_
_entity.id
_entity.type
_entity.pdbx_description
1 polymer ?
#
loop_
_entity_poly.entity_id
_entity_poly.type
_entity_poly.pdbx_seq_one_letter_code
_entity_poly.pdbx_strand_id
1 'polypeptide(L)'
;MDVFQVSLNTWLGGNLAIPNGLLFQLDEQGFGGVTPSSFSRFVGSKSLTQVISQYTNTVTIPTEQEADRLIIWVTENSADYVASIDYAESLDIKVITFSSLAALKSWMQFNHHFVLAVANSHRLRFISDSARNEGGTFNPAAGELLLRFLRGRLLASPCLIFAPAVETTAYVATYERAGSTTDIQILRGYIKALAEGVRDLEWVGFNV
;
A
#
# COMPACT_ATOMS: atom_id res chain seq x y z
N MET A 1 -21.26 -13.01 10.85
CA MET A 1 -20.43 -13.73 9.85
C MET A 1 -20.99 -13.38 8.49
N ASP A 2 -20.17 -12.86 7.59
CA ASP A 2 -20.61 -12.42 6.26
C ASP A 2 -21.06 -13.65 5.44
N VAL A 3 -22.29 -13.61 4.91
CA VAL A 3 -22.88 -14.71 4.12
C VAL A 3 -21.98 -15.04 2.94
N PHE A 4 -21.34 -14.03 2.36
CA PHE A 4 -20.39 -14.21 1.26
C PHE A 4 -19.17 -15.05 1.67
N GLN A 5 -18.61 -14.78 2.85
CA GLN A 5 -17.45 -15.50 3.38
C GLN A 5 -17.75 -16.99 3.58
N VAL A 6 -18.95 -17.30 4.12
CA VAL A 6 -19.43 -18.67 4.32
C VAL A 6 -19.63 -19.38 2.98
N SER A 7 -20.27 -18.72 2.01
CA SER A 7 -20.50 -19.30 0.68
C SER A 7 -19.20 -19.56 -0.07
N LEU A 8 -18.22 -18.66 0.00
CA LEU A 8 -16.94 -18.81 -0.69
C LEU A 8 -16.08 -19.92 -0.07
N ASN A 9 -16.05 -20.03 1.27
CA ASN A 9 -15.38 -21.14 1.97
C ASN A 9 -15.99 -22.50 1.65
N THR A 10 -17.32 -22.55 1.53
CA THR A 10 -18.04 -23.76 1.12
C THR A 10 -17.68 -24.15 -0.31
N TRP A 11 -17.57 -23.18 -1.22
CA TRP A 11 -17.28 -23.43 -2.63
C TRP A 11 -15.83 -23.83 -2.91
N LEU A 12 -14.89 -23.32 -2.11
CA LEU A 12 -13.46 -23.64 -2.21
C LEU A 12 -13.04 -24.88 -1.41
N GLY A 13 -14.00 -25.56 -0.76
CA GLY A 13 -13.74 -26.82 -0.06
C GLY A 13 -12.82 -26.69 1.16
N GLY A 14 -12.76 -25.51 1.79
CA GLY A 14 -11.80 -25.27 2.87
C GLY A 14 -12.13 -24.05 3.73
N ASN A 15 -11.61 -24.07 4.97
CA ASN A 15 -11.70 -22.97 5.92
C ASN A 15 -10.64 -21.91 5.59
N LEU A 16 -10.76 -21.28 4.42
CA LEU A 16 -9.86 -20.21 4.02
C LEU A 16 -10.22 -18.97 4.84
N ALA A 17 -9.24 -18.43 5.58
CA ALA A 17 -9.37 -17.08 6.11
C ALA A 17 -9.35 -16.12 4.93
N ILE A 18 -10.53 -15.83 4.38
CA ILE A 18 -10.66 -14.92 3.23
C ILE A 18 -10.12 -13.56 3.68
N PRO A 19 -9.03 -13.06 3.07
CA PRO A 19 -8.50 -11.76 3.43
C PRO A 19 -9.56 -10.71 3.08
N ASN A 20 -9.88 -9.82 4.01
CA ASN A 20 -10.85 -8.74 3.76
C ASN A 20 -10.45 -7.87 2.56
N GLY A 21 -9.18 -7.91 2.13
CA GLY A 21 -8.70 -7.27 0.88
C GLY A 21 -9.43 -7.74 -0.37
N LEU A 22 -9.92 -8.99 -0.39
CA LEU A 22 -10.76 -9.52 -1.46
C LEU A 22 -12.12 -8.79 -1.54
N LEU A 23 -12.74 -8.56 -0.37
CA LEU A 23 -14.01 -7.84 -0.26
C LEU A 23 -13.88 -6.39 -0.69
N PHE A 24 -12.77 -5.72 -0.31
CA PHE A 24 -12.50 -4.34 -0.72
C PHE A 24 -12.22 -4.18 -2.21
N GLN A 25 -11.55 -5.15 -2.85
CA GLN A 25 -11.37 -5.12 -4.31
C GLN A 25 -12.70 -5.27 -5.06
N LEU A 26 -13.60 -6.13 -4.56
CA LEU A 26 -14.94 -6.29 -5.13
C LEU A 26 -15.78 -5.00 -4.96
N ASP A 27 -15.64 -4.31 -3.83
CA ASP A 27 -16.29 -3.02 -3.54
C ASP A 27 -15.69 -1.86 -4.36
N GLU A 28 -14.36 -1.81 -4.52
CA GLU A 28 -13.65 -0.75 -5.25
C GLU A 28 -13.95 -0.76 -6.76
N GLN A 29 -14.36 -1.89 -7.32
CA GLN A 29 -14.89 -1.93 -8.70
C GLN A 29 -16.29 -1.32 -8.85
N GLY A 30 -16.85 -0.74 -7.78
CA GLY A 30 -18.10 0.02 -7.82
C GLY A 30 -19.36 -0.85 -7.91
N PHE A 31 -19.25 -2.13 -7.59
CA PHE A 31 -20.40 -3.01 -7.52
C PHE A 31 -20.93 -2.99 -6.10
N GLY A 32 -22.09 -2.37 -5.87
CA GLY A 32 -22.80 -2.37 -4.57
C GLY A 32 -23.31 -3.77 -4.14
N GLY A 33 -22.54 -4.82 -4.41
CA GLY A 33 -22.80 -6.24 -4.18
C GLY A 33 -21.96 -7.13 -5.10
N VAL A 34 -21.65 -8.35 -4.64
CA VAL A 34 -20.97 -9.36 -5.46
C VAL A 34 -22.00 -10.08 -6.33
N THR A 35 -21.99 -9.81 -7.64
CA THR A 35 -22.81 -10.50 -8.64
C THR A 35 -21.98 -11.56 -9.39
N PRO A 36 -22.60 -12.58 -10.01
CA PRO A 36 -21.86 -13.56 -10.80
C PRO A 36 -21.01 -12.94 -11.91
N SER A 37 -21.49 -11.85 -12.52
CA SER A 37 -20.78 -11.12 -13.58
C SER A 37 -19.61 -10.29 -13.06
N SER A 38 -19.76 -9.58 -11.95
CA SER A 38 -18.65 -8.83 -11.32
C SER A 38 -17.58 -9.78 -10.78
N PHE A 39 -18.00 -10.89 -10.17
CA PHE A 39 -17.09 -11.93 -9.71
C PHE A 39 -16.34 -12.62 -10.85
N SER A 40 -17.04 -12.96 -11.95
CA SER A 40 -16.41 -13.50 -13.16
C SER A 40 -15.41 -12.52 -13.77
N ARG A 41 -15.73 -11.21 -13.78
CA ARG A 41 -14.81 -10.17 -14.24
C ARG A 41 -13.58 -10.02 -13.33
N PHE A 42 -13.77 -10.12 -12.01
CA PHE A 42 -12.70 -10.06 -11.01
C PHE A 42 -11.75 -11.27 -11.10
N VAL A 43 -12.29 -12.48 -11.29
CA VAL A 43 -11.49 -13.69 -11.45
C VAL A 43 -10.81 -13.74 -12.82
N GLY A 44 -11.45 -13.17 -13.85
CA GLY A 44 -10.97 -13.15 -15.22
C GLY A 44 -10.77 -14.57 -15.74
N SER A 45 -9.59 -14.83 -16.33
CA SER A 45 -9.19 -16.16 -16.82
C SER A 45 -8.38 -16.98 -15.82
N LYS A 46 -8.17 -16.49 -14.59
CA LYS A 46 -7.35 -17.14 -13.57
C LYS A 46 -8.21 -18.09 -12.73
N SER A 47 -7.57 -19.04 -12.02
CA SER A 47 -8.32 -19.78 -11.00
C SER A 47 -8.59 -18.89 -9.79
N LEU A 48 -9.73 -19.07 -9.12
CA LEU A 48 -10.07 -18.33 -7.91
C LEU A 48 -9.02 -18.49 -6.81
N THR A 49 -8.41 -19.68 -6.71
CA THR A 49 -7.30 -19.95 -5.79
C THR A 49 -6.05 -19.13 -6.09
N GLN A 50 -5.71 -18.95 -7.37
CA GLN A 50 -4.60 -18.08 -7.77
C GLN A 50 -4.88 -16.61 -7.46
N VAL A 51 -6.11 -16.16 -7.68
CA VAL A 51 -6.53 -14.80 -7.35
C VAL A 51 -6.47 -14.57 -5.85
N ILE A 52 -7.02 -15.46 -5.03
CA ILE A 52 -6.95 -15.38 -3.57
C ILE A 52 -5.50 -15.44 -3.07
N SER A 53 -4.65 -16.28 -3.69
CA SER A 53 -3.24 -16.40 -3.31
C SER A 53 -2.47 -15.08 -3.38
N GLN A 54 -2.85 -14.20 -4.32
CA GLN A 54 -2.27 -12.86 -4.49
C GLN A 54 -2.62 -11.92 -3.33
N TYR A 55 -3.68 -12.21 -2.58
CA TYR A 55 -4.14 -11.42 -1.43
C TYR A 55 -3.83 -12.09 -0.08
N THR A 56 -3.40 -13.35 -0.08
CA THR A 56 -2.99 -14.10 1.13
C THR A 56 -1.49 -14.03 1.39
N ASN A 57 -0.72 -13.18 0.70
CA ASN A 57 0.65 -12.89 1.12
C ASN A 57 0.60 -12.36 2.56
N THR A 58 0.92 -13.23 3.49
CA THR A 58 0.91 -13.02 4.93
C THR A 58 1.89 -11.90 5.25
N VAL A 59 1.38 -10.68 5.28
CA VAL A 59 2.06 -9.56 5.91
C VAL A 59 2.20 -9.93 7.38
N THR A 60 3.43 -10.17 7.84
CA THR A 60 3.71 -10.30 9.27
C THR A 60 3.47 -8.93 9.89
N ILE A 61 2.30 -8.75 10.51
CA ILE A 61 1.90 -7.49 11.13
C ILE A 61 2.74 -7.34 12.40
N PRO A 62 3.57 -6.29 12.53
CA PRO A 62 4.25 -6.00 13.78
C PRO A 62 3.22 -5.63 14.84
N THR A 63 3.39 -6.09 16.07
CA THR A 63 2.57 -5.60 17.18
C THR A 63 2.90 -4.14 17.50
N GLU A 64 1.99 -3.42 18.17
CA GLU A 64 2.15 -2.01 18.59
C GLU A 64 3.47 -1.74 19.35
N GLN A 65 4.03 -2.77 20.00
CA GLN A 65 5.28 -2.72 20.74
C GLN A 65 6.54 -2.94 19.89
N GLU A 66 6.43 -3.43 18.66
CA GLU A 66 7.56 -3.91 17.85
C GLU A 66 8.01 -2.93 16.76
N ALA A 67 7.17 -1.99 16.33
CA ALA A 67 7.53 -1.04 15.28
C ALA A 67 7.78 0.35 15.85
N ASP A 68 9.04 0.64 16.17
CA ASP A 68 9.41 2.01 16.55
C ASP A 68 9.34 2.96 15.35
N ARG A 69 9.66 2.48 14.13
CA ARG A 69 9.57 3.23 12.88
C ARG A 69 8.97 2.36 11.79
N LEU A 70 8.09 2.93 10.98
CA LEU A 70 7.33 2.20 9.98
C LEU A 70 7.38 2.90 8.62
N ILE A 71 7.71 2.13 7.59
CA ILE A 71 7.48 2.46 6.20
C ILE A 71 6.41 1.54 5.64
N ILE A 72 5.37 2.14 5.07
CA ILE A 72 4.39 1.43 4.25
C ILE A 72 4.72 1.69 2.79
N TRP A 73 5.09 0.64 2.05
CA TRP A 73 5.44 0.73 0.64
C TRP A 73 4.38 0.03 -0.21
N VAL A 74 3.70 0.78 -1.08
CA VAL A 74 2.78 0.20 -2.06
C VAL A 74 3.49 0.07 -3.41
N THR A 75 3.80 -1.16 -3.80
CA THR A 75 4.52 -1.50 -5.04
C THR A 75 4.01 -2.82 -5.62
N GLU A 76 3.90 -2.90 -6.95
CA GLU A 76 3.56 -4.16 -7.62
C GLU A 76 4.71 -5.19 -7.60
N ASN A 77 5.94 -4.72 -7.42
CA ASN A 77 7.13 -5.57 -7.45
C ASN A 77 8.13 -5.15 -6.36
N SER A 78 8.00 -5.75 -5.17
CA SER A 78 8.98 -5.54 -4.09
C SER A 78 10.37 -6.09 -4.43
N ALA A 79 10.49 -7.01 -5.39
CA ALA A 79 11.78 -7.58 -5.79
C ALA A 79 12.72 -6.52 -6.39
N ASP A 80 12.17 -5.54 -7.10
CA ASP A 80 12.94 -4.44 -7.70
C ASP A 80 13.53 -3.50 -6.64
N TYR A 81 13.00 -3.55 -5.41
CA TYR A 81 13.34 -2.65 -4.32
C TYR A 81 13.99 -3.35 -3.12
N VAL A 82 14.40 -4.61 -3.25
CA VAL A 82 15.01 -5.41 -2.17
C VAL A 82 16.17 -4.65 -1.52
N ALA A 83 17.08 -4.06 -2.30
CA ALA A 83 18.21 -3.31 -1.74
C ALA A 83 17.80 -2.07 -0.92
N SER A 84 16.67 -1.45 -1.24
CA SER A 84 16.13 -0.30 -0.50
C SER A 84 15.38 -0.74 0.76
N ILE A 85 14.69 -1.89 0.68
CA ILE A 85 14.04 -2.53 1.83
C ILE A 85 15.10 -3.00 2.83
N ASP A 86 16.11 -3.74 2.39
CA ASP A 86 17.25 -4.18 3.21
C ASP A 86 17.96 -2.98 3.87
N TYR A 87 18.09 -1.88 3.14
CA TYR A 87 18.65 -0.64 3.69
C TYR A 87 17.79 -0.07 4.82
N ALA A 88 16.47 0.02 4.65
CA ALA A 88 15.57 0.47 5.70
C ALA A 88 15.62 -0.46 6.93
N GLU A 89 15.60 -1.77 6.71
CA GLU A 89 15.66 -2.76 7.80
C GLU A 89 17.00 -2.70 8.55
N SER A 90 18.12 -2.43 7.85
CA SER A 90 19.43 -2.19 8.50
C SER A 90 19.46 -0.98 9.43
N LEU A 91 18.48 -0.08 9.31
CA LEU A 91 18.30 1.11 10.15
C LEU A 91 17.21 0.93 11.22
N ASP A 92 16.82 -0.31 11.50
CA ASP A 92 15.76 -0.65 12.47
C ASP A 92 14.40 -0.01 12.09
N ILE A 93 14.15 0.13 10.78
CA ILE A 93 12.85 0.57 10.25
C ILE A 93 12.11 -0.66 9.78
N LYS A 94 10.89 -0.86 10.29
CA LYS A 94 10.00 -1.88 9.79
C LYS A 94 9.43 -1.45 8.44
N VAL A 95 9.53 -2.31 7.42
CA VAL A 95 8.88 -2.09 6.12
C VAL A 95 7.72 -3.06 5.94
N ILE A 96 6.56 -2.53 5.57
CA ILE A 96 5.40 -3.34 5.16
C ILE A 96 5.09 -3.03 3.70
N THR A 97 5.17 -4.05 2.85
CA THR A 97 4.88 -3.92 1.42
C THR A 97 3.46 -4.38 1.08
N PHE A 98 2.76 -3.61 0.25
CA PHE A 98 1.46 -3.99 -0.32
C PHE A 98 1.53 -3.96 -1.85
N SER A 99 0.95 -4.98 -2.49
CA SER A 99 0.87 -5.07 -3.95
C SER A 99 -0.14 -4.12 -4.58
N SER A 100 -1.07 -3.56 -3.79
CA SER A 100 -2.13 -2.68 -4.28
C SER A 100 -2.65 -1.74 -3.19
N LEU A 101 -3.30 -0.66 -3.61
CA LEU A 101 -4.00 0.25 -2.72
C LEU A 101 -5.14 -0.44 -1.96
N ALA A 102 -5.84 -1.40 -2.57
CA ALA A 102 -6.91 -2.14 -1.92
C ALA A 102 -6.40 -3.02 -0.76
N ALA A 103 -5.27 -3.69 -0.95
CA ALA A 103 -4.63 -4.48 0.11
C ALA A 103 -4.25 -3.58 1.29
N LEU A 104 -3.66 -2.41 1.01
CA LEU A 104 -3.36 -1.41 2.04
C LEU A 104 -4.63 -0.93 2.76
N LYS A 105 -5.69 -0.56 2.01
CA LYS A 105 -6.96 -0.09 2.55
C LYS A 105 -7.54 -1.09 3.55
N SER A 106 -7.57 -2.36 3.17
CA SER A 106 -8.07 -3.44 4.01
C SER A 106 -7.21 -3.58 5.27
N TRP A 107 -5.89 -3.66 5.14
CA TRP A 107 -5.00 -3.78 6.29
C TRP A 107 -5.16 -2.59 7.25
N MET A 108 -5.21 -1.36 6.75
CA MET A 108 -5.39 -0.16 7.56
C MET A 108 -6.73 -0.12 8.30
N GLN A 109 -7.77 -0.79 7.82
CA GLN A 109 -9.05 -0.86 8.53
C GLN A 109 -8.91 -1.64 9.84
N PHE A 110 -8.17 -2.76 9.82
CA PHE A 110 -7.94 -3.58 11.02
C PHE A 110 -6.84 -3.03 11.92
N ASN A 111 -5.94 -2.20 11.38
CA ASN A 111 -4.78 -1.67 12.09
C ASN A 111 -4.88 -0.15 12.31
N HIS A 112 -6.10 0.41 12.27
CA HIS A 112 -6.30 1.86 12.24
C HIS A 112 -5.67 2.58 13.45
N HIS A 113 -5.88 2.04 14.66
CA HIS A 113 -5.34 2.62 15.90
C HIS A 113 -3.82 2.62 15.91
N PHE A 114 -3.20 1.50 15.56
CA PHE A 114 -1.76 1.37 15.42
C PHE A 114 -1.20 2.38 14.42
N VAL A 115 -1.77 2.45 13.21
CA VAL A 115 -1.32 3.37 12.16
C VAL A 115 -1.41 4.82 12.62
N LEU A 116 -2.51 5.21 13.26
CA LEU A 116 -2.65 6.56 13.81
C LEU A 116 -1.64 6.85 14.92
N ALA A 117 -1.39 5.91 15.83
CA ALA A 117 -0.42 6.09 16.91
C ALA A 117 1.00 6.33 16.37
N VAL A 118 1.42 5.54 15.38
CA VAL A 118 2.74 5.71 14.73
C VAL A 118 2.79 6.99 13.91
N ALA A 119 1.72 7.33 13.18
CA ALA A 119 1.62 8.57 12.40
C ALA A 119 1.71 9.84 13.27
N ASN A 120 0.96 9.88 14.37
CA ASN A 120 0.95 10.99 15.32
C ASN A 120 2.29 11.17 16.03
N SER A 121 3.08 10.10 16.12
CA SER A 121 4.45 10.14 16.65
C SER A 121 5.49 10.56 15.61
N HIS A 122 5.09 10.89 14.37
CA HIS A 122 5.97 11.18 13.24
C HIS A 122 6.91 10.02 12.85
N ARG A 123 6.53 8.78 13.19
CA ARG A 123 7.31 7.56 12.94
C ARG A 123 6.81 6.75 11.74
N LEU A 124 5.89 7.30 10.95
CA LEU A 124 5.29 6.67 9.77
C LEU A 124 5.65 7.42 8.49
N ARG A 125 6.08 6.68 7.46
CA ARG A 125 6.25 7.18 6.10
C ARG A 125 5.60 6.25 5.08
N PHE A 126 5.20 6.82 3.94
CA PHE A 126 4.69 6.07 2.79
C PHE A 126 5.64 6.20 1.61
N ILE A 127 5.73 5.12 0.82
CA ILE A 127 6.45 5.09 -0.46
C ILE A 127 5.55 4.41 -1.49
N SER A 128 5.58 4.90 -2.74
CA SER A 128 4.80 4.26 -3.80
C SER A 128 5.30 4.57 -5.21
N ASP A 129 5.01 3.67 -6.15
CA ASP A 129 5.15 3.97 -7.58
C ASP A 129 4.05 4.95 -8.05
N SER A 130 4.30 5.64 -9.18
CA SER A 130 3.33 6.56 -9.79
C SER A 130 2.15 5.83 -10.43
N ALA A 131 2.43 4.69 -11.05
CA ALA A 131 1.49 3.80 -11.71
C ALA A 131 1.86 2.35 -11.38
N ARG A 132 0.88 1.45 -11.38
CA ARG A 132 1.12 0.01 -11.09
C ARG A 132 0.02 -0.87 -11.67
N ASN A 133 0.29 -2.16 -11.90
CA ASN A 133 -0.75 -3.14 -12.19
C ASN A 133 -1.35 -3.70 -10.90
N GLU A 134 -2.64 -3.47 -10.70
CA GLU A 134 -3.39 -3.97 -9.55
C GLU A 134 -4.37 -5.03 -10.05
N GLY A 135 -4.19 -6.29 -9.63
CA GLY A 135 -5.10 -7.38 -10.01
C GLY A 135 -5.15 -7.68 -11.52
N GLY A 136 -4.12 -7.28 -12.29
CA GLY A 136 -4.09 -7.44 -13.75
C GLY A 136 -4.71 -6.27 -14.53
N THR A 137 -5.10 -5.19 -13.85
CA THR A 137 -5.49 -3.93 -14.49
C THR A 137 -4.42 -2.87 -14.24
N PHE A 138 -3.96 -2.21 -15.30
CA PHE A 138 -3.00 -1.11 -15.18
C PHE A 138 -3.68 0.13 -14.61
N ASN A 139 -3.17 0.63 -13.49
CA ASN A 139 -3.64 1.84 -12.82
C ASN A 139 -2.62 2.97 -13.01
N PRO A 140 -2.85 3.90 -13.97
CA PRO A 140 -1.94 5.01 -14.22
C PRO A 140 -1.97 6.09 -13.14
N ALA A 141 -2.99 6.08 -12.26
CA ALA A 141 -3.19 7.08 -11.22
C ALA A 141 -2.86 6.54 -9.82
N ALA A 142 -2.11 5.43 -9.74
CA ALA A 142 -1.99 4.67 -8.50
C ALA A 142 -1.33 5.46 -7.36
N GLY A 143 -0.33 6.29 -7.67
CA GLY A 143 0.31 7.16 -6.68
C GLY A 143 -0.60 8.31 -6.23
N GLU A 144 -1.38 8.89 -7.15
CA GLU A 144 -2.35 9.96 -6.80
C GLU A 144 -3.49 9.41 -5.94
N LEU A 145 -4.02 8.23 -6.29
CA LEU A 145 -5.08 7.58 -5.54
C LEU A 145 -4.62 7.22 -4.12
N LEU A 146 -3.37 6.81 -3.95
CA LEU A 146 -2.78 6.62 -2.62
C LEU A 146 -2.76 7.94 -1.83
N LEU A 147 -2.20 9.02 -2.39
CA LEU A 147 -2.16 10.32 -1.72
C LEU A 147 -3.55 10.82 -1.34
N ARG A 148 -4.50 10.78 -2.29
CA ARG A 148 -5.89 11.17 -2.06
C ARG A 148 -6.52 10.36 -0.94
N PHE A 149 -6.27 9.06 -0.91
CA PHE A 149 -6.75 8.17 0.15
C PHE A 149 -6.16 8.52 1.53
N LEU A 150 -4.84 8.74 1.62
CA LEU A 150 -4.18 9.11 2.87
C LEU A 150 -4.71 10.45 3.40
N ARG A 151 -4.77 11.47 2.54
CA ARG A 151 -5.21 12.82 2.91
C ARG A 151 -6.71 12.87 3.20
N GLY A 152 -7.53 12.09 2.49
CA GLY A 152 -8.95 11.91 2.80
C GLY A 152 -9.20 11.28 4.18
N ARG A 153 -8.22 10.60 4.76
CA ARG A 153 -8.24 10.07 6.14
C ARG A 153 -7.52 10.94 7.15
N LEU A 154 -7.18 12.18 6.77
CA LEU A 154 -6.43 13.14 7.60
C LEU A 154 -5.05 12.60 8.06
N LEU A 155 -4.48 11.64 7.33
CA LEU A 155 -3.12 11.19 7.55
C LEU A 155 -2.19 12.13 6.79
N ALA A 156 -1.49 13.01 7.51
CA ALA A 156 -0.49 13.93 6.98
C ALA A 156 0.93 13.33 6.97
N SER A 157 1.07 12.01 7.10
CA SER A 157 2.37 11.34 7.05
C SER A 157 3.06 11.63 5.71
N PRO A 158 4.41 11.78 5.73
CA PRO A 158 5.22 11.86 4.53
C PRO A 158 4.89 10.77 3.52
N CYS A 159 4.81 11.13 2.24
CA CYS A 159 4.61 10.19 1.15
C CYS A 159 5.51 10.53 -0.03
N LEU A 160 6.40 9.62 -0.40
CA LEU A 160 7.30 9.75 -1.53
C LEU A 160 6.81 8.88 -2.69
N ILE A 161 6.61 9.49 -3.86
CA ILE A 161 6.37 8.77 -5.11
C ILE A 161 7.73 8.50 -5.77
N PHE A 162 8.22 7.26 -5.65
CA PHE A 162 9.46 6.84 -6.26
C PHE A 162 9.14 6.09 -7.55
N ALA A 163 9.41 6.70 -8.70
CA ALA A 163 9.00 6.13 -9.98
C ALA A 163 9.95 6.56 -11.10
N PRO A 164 10.20 5.69 -12.10
CA PRO A 164 11.08 6.02 -13.23
C PRO A 164 10.50 7.10 -14.15
N ALA A 165 9.17 7.27 -14.21
CA ALA A 165 8.49 8.24 -15.07
C ALA A 165 7.88 9.38 -14.23
N VAL A 166 8.72 10.35 -13.87
CA VAL A 166 8.35 11.42 -12.96
C VAL A 166 7.34 12.40 -13.56
N GLU A 167 7.25 12.58 -14.89
CA GLU A 167 6.34 13.59 -15.49
C GLU A 167 4.87 13.34 -15.14
N THR A 168 4.52 12.08 -14.87
CA THR A 168 3.17 11.66 -14.46
C THR A 168 2.82 12.02 -13.01
N THR A 169 3.76 12.59 -12.25
CA THR A 169 3.63 12.80 -10.81
C THR A 169 3.40 14.26 -10.41
N ALA A 170 3.09 15.16 -11.36
CA ALA A 170 2.87 16.59 -11.07
C ALA A 170 1.80 16.84 -9.98
N TYR A 171 0.88 15.91 -9.78
CA TYR A 171 -0.12 15.96 -8.71
C TYR A 171 0.49 16.07 -7.30
N VAL A 172 1.71 15.58 -7.06
CA VAL A 172 2.33 15.60 -5.72
C VAL A 172 2.46 17.01 -5.16
N ALA A 173 2.64 18.02 -6.02
CA ALA A 173 2.75 19.42 -5.63
C ALA A 173 1.45 19.98 -5.00
N THR A 174 0.31 19.32 -5.21
CA THR A 174 -0.98 19.73 -4.63
C THR A 174 -1.25 19.11 -3.26
N TYR A 175 -0.41 18.17 -2.81
CA TYR A 175 -0.57 17.48 -1.53
C TYR A 175 0.51 17.91 -0.55
N GLU A 176 0.10 18.26 0.66
CA GLU A 176 1.03 18.56 1.75
C GLU A 176 1.93 17.34 2.03
N ARG A 177 3.23 17.57 2.27
CA ARG A 177 4.22 16.52 2.62
C ARG A 177 4.20 15.34 1.65
N ALA A 178 4.10 15.66 0.36
CA ALA A 178 4.26 14.73 -0.74
C ALA A 178 5.44 15.17 -1.61
N GLY A 179 6.10 14.19 -2.23
CA GLY A 179 7.14 14.46 -3.21
C GLY A 179 7.26 13.34 -4.23
N SER A 180 7.98 13.59 -5.31
CA SER A 180 8.31 12.58 -6.31
C SER A 180 9.74 12.69 -6.77
N THR A 181 10.37 11.53 -6.99
CA THR A 181 11.76 11.46 -7.45
C THR A 181 12.02 10.18 -8.23
N THR A 182 13.02 10.24 -9.11
CA THR A 182 13.67 9.07 -9.72
C THR A 182 15.01 8.74 -9.05
N ASP A 183 15.50 9.62 -8.17
CA ASP A 183 16.82 9.52 -7.57
C ASP A 183 16.81 8.62 -6.34
N ILE A 184 17.60 7.55 -6.43
CA ILE A 184 17.81 6.59 -5.35
C ILE A 184 18.45 7.24 -4.10
N GLN A 185 19.24 8.30 -4.25
CA GLN A 185 19.85 9.02 -3.14
C GLN A 185 18.80 9.79 -2.33
N ILE A 186 17.80 10.37 -3.00
CA ILE A 186 16.67 11.03 -2.32
C ILE A 186 15.82 10.00 -1.59
N LEU A 187 15.54 8.84 -2.23
CA LEU A 187 14.86 7.73 -1.55
C LEU A 187 15.62 7.30 -0.29
N ARG A 188 16.95 7.12 -0.38
CA ARG A 188 17.76 6.74 0.77
C ARG A 188 17.81 7.81 1.85
N GLY A 189 17.93 9.08 1.47
CA GLY A 189 17.84 10.21 2.40
C GLY A 189 16.51 10.24 3.14
N TYR A 190 15.41 10.04 2.42
CA TYR A 190 14.07 9.93 2.97
C TYR A 190 13.91 8.76 3.95
N ILE A 191 14.49 7.60 3.66
CA ILE A 191 14.49 6.45 4.59
C ILE A 191 15.34 6.78 5.83
N LYS A 192 16.55 7.28 5.62
CA LYS A 192 17.52 7.59 6.68
C LYS A 192 16.99 8.66 7.65
N ALA A 193 16.34 9.70 7.15
CA ALA A 193 15.76 10.74 7.98
C ALA A 193 14.68 10.21 8.95
N LEU A 194 13.98 9.13 8.59
CA LEU A 194 13.07 8.45 9.53
C LEU A 194 13.83 7.81 10.69
N ALA A 195 14.94 7.13 10.41
CA ALA A 195 15.80 6.51 11.42
C ALA A 195 16.30 7.56 12.42
N GLU A 196 16.81 8.68 11.90
CA GLU A 196 17.39 9.77 12.68
C GLU A 196 16.34 10.64 13.40
N GLY A 197 15.05 10.50 13.06
CA GLY A 197 13.98 11.31 13.65
C GLY A 197 14.07 12.79 13.28
N VAL A 198 14.75 13.13 12.19
CA VAL A 198 14.95 14.50 11.73
C VAL A 198 13.84 14.94 10.79
N ARG A 199 13.57 16.25 10.78
CA ARG A 199 12.69 16.86 9.79
C ARG A 199 13.48 17.11 8.51
N ASP A 200 13.20 16.31 7.49
CA ASP A 200 13.71 16.44 6.13
C ASP A 200 12.60 16.99 5.22
N LEU A 201 12.94 18.00 4.41
CA LEU A 201 12.03 18.62 3.45
C LEU A 201 12.60 18.65 2.02
N GLU A 202 13.85 18.24 1.83
CA GLU A 202 14.53 18.26 0.52
C GLU A 202 13.87 17.35 -0.52
N TRP A 203 13.17 16.31 -0.06
CA TRP A 203 12.40 15.39 -0.91
C TRP A 203 10.99 15.90 -1.23
N VAL A 204 10.54 17.02 -0.64
CA VAL A 204 9.16 17.53 -0.83
C VAL A 204 9.11 18.34 -2.12
N GLY A 205 8.17 17.98 -3.00
CA GLY A 205 7.98 18.65 -4.27
C GLY A 205 7.97 17.69 -5.46
N PHE A 206 7.72 18.27 -6.63
CA PHE A 206 7.66 17.52 -7.88
C PHE A 206 9.05 17.40 -8.49
N ASN A 207 9.45 16.17 -8.84
CA ASN A 207 10.71 15.87 -9.49
C ASN A 207 11.91 16.51 -8.78
N VAL A 208 12.02 16.19 -7.50
CA VAL A 208 13.17 16.53 -6.67
C VAL A 208 14.34 15.60 -6.93
#